data_AF-A0A2H9PTZ3-F1
#
_entry.id   AF-A0A2H9PTZ3-F1
#
_cell.length_a   1.000
_cell.length_b   1.000
_cell.length_c   1.000
_cell.angle_alpha   90.00
_cell.angle_beta   90.00
_cell.angle_gamma   90.00
#
_symmetry.space_group_name_H-M   'P 1'
#
loop_
_entity.id
_entity.type
_entity.pdbx_description
1 polymer ?
#
loop_
_entity_poly.entity_id
_entity_poly.type
_entity_poly.pdbx_seq_one_letter_code
_entity_poly.pdbx_strand_id
1 'polypeptide(L)'
;MEMAVTQVRLPEGLITEIDKLVDKGFYTNKSDVIRDAIRKLVLEKQIGSIPNTDGSAKEVREIRKKLSKEKFNLNEINQLGK
;
A
#
# COMPACT_ATOMS: atom_id res chain seq x y z
N MET A 1 19.47 -1.54 6.88
CA MET A 1 19.31 -0.86 5.58
C MET A 1 20.39 0.21 5.51
N GLU A 2 21.21 0.21 4.46
CA GLU A 2 22.18 1.29 4.25
C GLU A 2 21.45 2.57 3.81
N MET A 3 21.92 3.72 4.31
CA MET A 3 21.41 5.03 3.92
C MET A 3 22.43 5.72 3.02
N ALA A 4 21.98 6.21 1.87
CA ALA A 4 22.77 7.05 0.97
C ALA A 4 22.29 8.51 1.06
N VAL A 5 23.21 9.45 0.89
CA VAL A 5 22.90 10.89 0.84
C VAL A 5 22.51 11.28 -0.58
N THR A 6 21.34 11.90 -0.72
CA THR A 6 20.85 12.44 -1.99
C THR A 6 20.56 13.92 -1.84
N GLN A 7 21.18 14.75 -2.69
CA GLN A 7 20.93 16.20 -2.72
C GLN A 7 19.92 16.54 -3.81
N VAL A 8 18.89 17.32 -3.46
CA VAL A 8 17.84 17.77 -4.39
C VAL A 8 17.53 19.25 -4.18
N ARG A 9 17.05 19.93 -5.23
CA ARG A 9 16.51 21.29 -5.12
C ARG A 9 15.00 21.23 -5.04
N LEU A 10 14.43 21.93 -4.06
CA LEU A 10 12.98 22.00 -3.83
C LEU A 10 12.56 23.47 -3.71
N PRO A 11 11.34 23.83 -4.17
CA PRO A 11 10.74 25.12 -3.89
C PRO A 11 10.67 25.39 -2.39
N GLU A 12 10.95 26.64 -1.98
CA GLU A 12 10.93 27.03 -0.56
C GLU A 12 9.58 26.75 0.10
N GLY A 13 8.47 26.99 -0.61
CA GLY A 13 7.13 26.72 -0.10
C GLY A 13 6.94 25.26 0.33
N LEU A 14 7.53 24.29 -0.39
CA LEU A 14 7.45 22.88 0.00
C LEU A 14 8.32 22.58 1.22
N ILE A 15 9.48 23.21 1.35
CA ILE A 15 10.32 23.09 2.55
C ILE A 15 9.55 23.59 3.77
N THR A 16 8.87 24.72 3.65
CA THR A 16 8.04 25.29 4.74
C THR A 16 6.91 24.34 5.16
N GLU A 17 6.23 23.69 4.21
CA GLU A 17 5.20 22.70 4.55
C GLU A 17 5.77 21.44 5.22
N ILE A 18 6.96 20.98 4.78
CA ILE A 18 7.67 19.87 5.45
C ILE A 18 8.01 20.26 6.89
N ASP A 19 8.47 21.49 7.13
CA ASP A 19 8.83 21.97 8.46
C ASP A 19 7.62 21.99 9.39
N LYS A 20 6.46 22.46 8.91
CA LYS A 20 5.21 22.40 9.67
C LYS A 20 4.82 20.97 10.09
N LEU A 21 5.13 19.95 9.29
CA LEU A 21 4.84 18.55 9.65
C LEU A 21 5.76 18.05 10.77
N VAL A 22 7.02 18.47 10.75
CA VAL A 22 8.00 18.16 11.80
C VAL A 22 7.64 18.90 13.09
N ASP A 23 7.33 20.20 13.00
CA ASP A 23 6.97 21.04 14.15
C ASP A 23 5.71 20.56 14.88
N LYS A 24 4.75 20.01 14.13
CA LYS A 24 3.54 19.39 14.69
C LYS A 24 3.80 18.02 15.32
N GLY A 25 5.02 17.49 15.22
CA GLY A 25 5.41 16.21 15.80
C GLY A 25 4.96 14.98 15.00
N PHE A 26 4.47 15.14 13.77
CA PHE A 26 4.09 13.99 12.92
C PHE A 26 5.31 13.21 12.43
N TYR A 27 6.46 13.88 12.29
CA TYR A 27 7.72 13.28 11.85
C TYR A 27 8.87 13.81 12.70
N THR A 28 9.90 12.99 12.89
CA THR A 28 11.06 13.38 13.70
C THR A 28 11.98 14.39 12.99
N ASN A 29 12.03 14.36 11.65
CA ASN A 29 12.86 15.26 10.84
C ASN A 29 12.39 15.32 9.38
N LYS A 30 12.95 16.27 8.62
CA LYS A 30 12.62 16.47 7.19
C LYS A 30 12.92 15.23 6.34
N SER A 31 14.01 14.52 6.63
CA SER A 31 14.40 13.33 5.87
C SER A 31 13.37 12.19 6.01
N ASP A 32 12.71 12.09 7.16
CA ASP A 32 11.67 11.09 7.41
C ASP A 32 10.41 11.39 6.59
N VAL A 33 9.98 12.66 6.55
CA VAL A 33 8.88 13.13 5.70
C VAL A 33 9.15 12.79 4.24
N ILE A 34 10.34 13.13 3.73
CA ILE A 34 10.73 12.91 2.34
C ILE A 34 10.79 11.41 2.03
N ARG A 35 11.35 10.60 2.93
CA ARG A 35 11.45 9.15 2.75
C ARG A 35 10.07 8.50 2.70
N ASP A 36 9.15 8.90 3.56
CA ASP A 36 7.79 8.36 3.56
C ASP A 36 7.03 8.76 2.30
N ALA A 37 7.14 10.03 1.87
CA ALA A 37 6.54 10.50 0.61
C ALA A 37 7.07 9.73 -0.61
N ILE A 38 8.40 9.52 -0.70
CA ILE A 38 9.02 8.74 -1.78
C ILE A 38 8.55 7.28 -1.72
N ARG A 39 8.49 6.67 -0.53
CA ARG A 39 8.03 5.28 -0.38
C ARG A 39 6.59 5.12 -0.87
N LYS A 40 5.70 6.04 -0.48
CA LYS A 40 4.30 6.07 -0.92
C LYS A 40 4.21 6.21 -2.44
N LEU A 41 4.97 7.15 -3.03
CA LEU A 41 4.99 7.36 -4.46
C LEU A 41 5.49 6.13 -5.22
N VAL A 42 6.62 5.54 -4.80
CA VAL A 42 7.19 4.34 -5.43
C VAL A 42 6.21 3.19 -5.35
N LEU A 43 5.61 2.96 -4.18
CA LEU A 43 4.61 1.92 -4.00
C LEU A 43 3.40 2.16 -4.92
N GLU A 44 2.84 3.38 -4.92
CA GLU A 44 1.70 3.75 -5.77
C GLU A 44 2.00 3.49 -7.26
N LYS A 45 3.18 3.87 -7.73
CA LYS A 45 3.58 3.65 -9.13
C LYS A 45 3.95 2.20 -9.43
N GLN A 46 4.29 1.40 -8.41
CA GLN A 46 4.49 -0.04 -8.52
C GLN A 46 3.18 -0.85 -8.45
N ILE A 47 2.08 -0.28 -7.95
CA ILE A 47 0.76 -0.90 -7.99
C ILE A 47 0.35 -1.02 -9.46
N GLY A 48 0.40 -2.24 -9.99
CA GLY A 48 0.22 -2.56 -11.42
C GLY A 48 1.52 -2.92 -12.18
N SER A 49 2.69 -2.68 -11.57
CA SER A 49 4.01 -3.05 -12.11
C SER A 49 4.58 -4.34 -11.55
N ILE A 50 3.97 -4.91 -10.50
CA ILE A 50 4.22 -6.32 -10.16
C ILE A 50 3.63 -7.11 -11.34
N PRO A 51 4.45 -7.73 -12.22
CA PRO A 51 3.88 -8.70 -13.13
C PRO A 51 3.13 -9.70 -12.25
N ASN A 52 1.87 -10.01 -12.59
CA ASN A 52 1.16 -11.15 -12.02
C ASN A 52 2.00 -12.40 -12.35
N THR A 53 3.06 -12.64 -11.56
CA THR A 53 4.10 -13.58 -11.94
C THR A 53 3.59 -15.00 -11.70
N ASP A 54 2.70 -15.18 -10.72
CA ASP A 54 2.19 -16.49 -10.39
C ASP A 54 0.67 -16.45 -10.29
N GLY A 55 0.00 -16.48 -11.45
CA GLY A 55 -1.31 -17.11 -11.62
C GLY A 55 -2.48 -16.62 -10.75
N SER A 56 -2.31 -15.62 -9.89
CA SER A 56 -3.21 -15.37 -8.75
C SER A 56 -4.56 -14.86 -9.23
N ALA A 57 -4.56 -14.08 -10.31
CA ALA A 57 -5.80 -13.70 -11.00
C ALA A 57 -6.53 -14.90 -11.64
N LYS A 58 -5.80 -15.90 -12.16
CA LYS A 58 -6.39 -17.15 -12.67
C LYS A 58 -6.93 -18.00 -11.52
N GLU A 59 -6.18 -18.13 -10.43
CA GLU A 59 -6.60 -18.87 -9.23
C GLU A 59 -7.86 -18.27 -8.60
N VAL A 60 -7.91 -16.95 -8.39
CA VAL A 60 -9.11 -16.28 -7.87
C VAL A 60 -10.30 -16.49 -8.79
N ARG A 61 -10.08 -16.46 -10.12
CA ARG A 61 -11.13 -16.71 -11.11
C ARG A 61 -11.60 -18.16 -11.10
N GLU A 62 -10.72 -19.13 -10.91
CA GLU A 62 -11.08 -20.54 -10.77
C GLU A 62 -11.81 -20.83 -9.47
N ILE A 63 -11.34 -20.28 -8.35
CA ILE A 63 -12.00 -20.39 -7.04
C ILE A 63 -13.41 -19.80 -7.12
N ARG A 64 -13.59 -18.60 -7.70
CA ARG A 64 -14.92 -18.01 -7.94
C ARG A 64 -15.81 -18.91 -8.79
N LYS A 65 -15.26 -19.54 -9.84
CA LYS A 65 -16.02 -20.43 -10.73
C LYS A 65 -16.42 -21.74 -10.04
N LYS A 66 -15.59 -22.26 -9.13
CA LYS A 66 -15.90 -23.43 -8.29
C LYS A 66 -16.98 -23.08 -7.25
N LEU A 67 -16.77 -21.99 -6.49
CA LEU A 67 -17.72 -21.47 -5.51
C LEU A 67 -19.09 -21.16 -6.13
N SER A 68 -19.14 -20.62 -7.34
CA SER A 68 -20.41 -20.34 -8.04
C SER A 68 -21.22 -21.59 -8.40
N LYS A 69 -20.58 -22.77 -8.46
CA LYS A 69 -21.24 -24.04 -8.80
C LYS A 69 -21.60 -24.85 -7.56
N GLU A 70 -20.96 -24.58 -6.43
CA GLU A 70 -21.36 -25.12 -5.14
C GLU A 70 -22.64 -24.42 -4.65
N LYS A 71 -23.66 -25.22 -4.34
CA LYS A 71 -24.84 -24.75 -3.62
C LYS A 71 -24.49 -24.74 -2.13
N PHE A 72 -24.12 -23.59 -1.59
CA PHE A 72 -23.94 -23.44 -0.15
C PHE A 72 -25.29 -23.51 0.56
N ASN A 73 -25.38 -24.33 1.60
CA ASN A 73 -26.56 -24.42 2.43
C ASN A 73 -26.48 -23.31 3.50
N LEU A 74 -27.04 -22.14 3.18
CA LEU A 74 -27.01 -20.93 4.01
C LEU A 74 -27.52 -21.16 5.45
N ASN A 75 -28.38 -22.16 5.63
CA ASN A 75 -28.97 -22.50 6.92
C ASN A 75 -27.96 -23.15 7.88
N GLU A 76 -26.96 -23.89 7.39
CA GLU A 76 -25.93 -24.54 8.21
C GLU A 76 -24.88 -23.53 8.68
N ILE A 77 -24.49 -22.59 7.83
CA ILE A 77 -23.52 -21.53 8.14
C ILE A 77 -24.04 -20.63 9.26
N ASN A 78 -25.32 -20.26 9.23
CA ASN A 78 -25.94 -19.43 10.26
C ASN A 78 -26.09 -20.13 11.61
N GLN A 79 -26.00 -21.47 11.66
CA GLN A 79 -26.03 -22.23 12.91
C GLN A 79 -24.66 -22.34 13.59
N LEU A 80 -23.55 -22.14 12.85
CA LEU A 80 -22.19 -22.14 13.40
C LEU A 80 -21.83 -20.84 14.16
N GLY A 81 -22.63 -19.78 13.98
CA GLY A 81 -22.44 -18.48 14.65
C GLY A 81 -23.31 -18.26 15.90
N LYS A 82 -23.98 -19.32 16.39
CA LYS A 82 -24.68 -19.33 17.68
C LYS A 82 -23.84 -20.06 18.72
#